data_AF-G4Z7A6-F1
#
_entry.id   AF-G4Z7A6-F1
#
_cell.length_a   1.000
_cell.length_b   1.000
_cell.length_c   1.000
_cell.angle_alpha   90.00
_cell.angle_beta   90.00
_cell.angle_gamma   90.00
#
_symmetry.space_group_name_H-M   'P 1'
#
loop_
_entity.id
_entity.type
_entity.pdbx_description
1 polymer ?
#
loop_
_entity_poly.entity_id
_entity_poly.type
_entity_poly.pdbx_seq_one_letter_code
_entity_poly.pdbx_strand_id
1 'polypeptide(L)'
;MLELARLVVGVARLPPARVNAALDRSLQAATNVGEVLAAAVDPPRLPLAEADELVALRRENDRLQAELSDTKDKLAEEMNLRTKSDYFLVSANSECDQALDLVQDMRVQLSNASAQLMQANAVNAHHADVTQSLEKWTLVAEADSAAAVRRNTQLHERISASLVTYNTQLERLRKQLADRDRANVIPARIQALTDENNSLRRANSILRRHSAAYGLDADALVLASAGISAAEIDWNLLGL
;
A
#
# COMPACT_ATOMS: atom_id res chain seq x y z
N MET A 1 -44.52 -89.69 -30.00
CA MET A 1 -45.07 -91.04 -29.69
C MET A 1 -44.01 -92.04 -29.23
N LEU A 2 -42.78 -92.03 -29.77
CA LEU A 2 -41.71 -92.92 -29.27
C LEU A 2 -41.14 -92.53 -27.89
N GLU A 3 -41.06 -91.24 -27.57
CA GLU A 3 -40.57 -90.78 -26.25
C GLU A 3 -41.60 -90.98 -25.13
N LEU A 4 -42.89 -90.87 -25.43
CA LEU A 4 -43.97 -91.17 -24.48
C LEU A 4 -44.05 -92.67 -24.16
N ALA A 5 -43.78 -93.54 -25.14
CA ALA A 5 -43.69 -94.99 -24.94
C ALA A 5 -42.47 -95.39 -24.09
N ARG A 6 -41.33 -94.70 -24.24
CA ARG A 6 -40.15 -94.88 -23.37
C ARG A 6 -40.38 -94.36 -21.95
N LEU A 7 -41.14 -93.28 -21.78
CA LEU A 7 -41.51 -92.75 -20.47
C LEU A 7 -42.47 -93.71 -19.73
N VAL A 8 -43.48 -94.25 -20.41
CA VAL A 8 -44.44 -95.20 -19.79
C VAL A 8 -43.79 -96.56 -19.49
N VAL A 9 -42.90 -97.05 -20.36
CA VAL A 9 -42.14 -98.30 -20.10
C VAL A 9 -41.04 -98.10 -19.05
N GLY A 10 -40.46 -96.91 -18.94
CA GLY A 10 -39.47 -96.56 -17.92
C GLY A 10 -40.07 -96.34 -16.52
N VAL A 11 -41.29 -95.78 -16.44
CA VAL A 11 -41.99 -95.55 -15.16
C VAL A 11 -42.60 -96.85 -14.60
N ALA A 12 -42.92 -97.84 -15.44
CA ALA A 12 -43.38 -99.16 -14.98
C ALA A 12 -42.24 -100.09 -14.47
N ARG A 13 -40.97 -99.69 -14.59
CA ARG A 13 -39.79 -100.52 -14.23
C ARG A 13 -38.78 -99.86 -13.29
N LEU A 14 -39.11 -98.73 -12.66
CA LEU A 14 -38.31 -98.21 -11.55
C LEU A 14 -38.73 -98.94 -10.26
N PRO A 15 -37.81 -99.67 -9.58
CA PRO A 15 -38.11 -100.22 -8.27
C PRO A 15 -38.46 -99.08 -7.30
N PRO A 16 -39.43 -99.25 -6.38
CA PRO A 16 -39.72 -98.23 -5.37
C PRO A 16 -38.45 -97.82 -4.62
N ALA A 17 -38.35 -96.53 -4.25
CA ALA A 17 -37.22 -95.98 -3.50
C ALA A 17 -36.93 -96.86 -2.28
N ARG A 18 -35.77 -97.53 -2.29
CA ARG A 18 -35.48 -98.58 -1.32
C ARG A 18 -35.02 -97.95 0.00
N VAL A 19 -35.83 -98.11 1.03
CA VAL A 19 -35.75 -97.36 2.31
C VAL A 19 -34.55 -97.79 3.18
N ASN A 20 -33.88 -98.91 2.88
CA ASN A 20 -32.76 -99.40 3.68
C ASN A 20 -31.65 -100.03 2.82
N ALA A 21 -30.60 -99.25 2.55
CA ALA A 21 -29.44 -99.67 1.75
C ALA A 21 -28.60 -100.79 2.41
N ALA A 22 -28.76 -101.03 3.71
CA ALA A 22 -28.13 -102.16 4.39
C ALA A 22 -28.93 -103.45 4.12
N LEU A 23 -30.26 -103.39 4.31
CA LEU A 23 -31.19 -104.48 3.98
C LEU A 23 -31.04 -104.94 2.53
N ASP A 24 -30.92 -103.99 1.61
CA ASP A 24 -30.73 -104.28 0.18
C ASP A 24 -29.44 -105.04 -0.10
N ARG A 25 -28.32 -104.61 0.49
CA ARG A 25 -27.03 -105.31 0.30
C ARG A 25 -27.06 -106.72 0.88
N SER A 26 -27.72 -106.91 2.02
CA SER A 26 -27.88 -108.24 2.63
C SER A 26 -28.83 -109.16 1.85
N LEU A 27 -29.92 -108.63 1.28
CA LEU A 27 -30.81 -109.40 0.40
C LEU A 27 -30.15 -109.75 -0.93
N GLN A 28 -29.33 -108.84 -1.47
CA GLN A 28 -28.62 -109.04 -2.74
C GLN A 28 -27.47 -110.04 -2.60
N ALA A 29 -26.94 -110.23 -1.39
CA ALA A 29 -25.91 -111.22 -1.06
C ALA A 29 -26.48 -112.59 -0.64
N ALA A 30 -27.80 -112.72 -0.44
CA ALA A 30 -28.43 -113.95 0.02
C ALA A 30 -28.57 -114.99 -1.11
N THR A 31 -28.09 -116.20 -0.85
CA THR A 31 -28.06 -117.32 -1.82
C THR A 31 -29.05 -118.43 -1.49
N ASN A 32 -29.65 -118.39 -0.30
CA ASN A 32 -30.67 -119.33 0.15
C ASN A 32 -31.81 -118.65 0.92
N VAL A 33 -32.93 -119.34 1.06
CA VAL A 33 -34.15 -118.81 1.71
C VAL A 33 -33.91 -118.45 3.18
N GLY A 34 -32.99 -119.13 3.86
CA GLY A 34 -32.61 -118.82 5.24
C GLY A 34 -31.87 -117.48 5.37
N GLU A 35 -30.98 -117.17 4.44
CA GLU A 35 -30.26 -115.88 4.38
C GLU A 35 -31.18 -114.72 4.00
N VAL A 36 -32.18 -114.96 3.13
CA VAL A 36 -33.22 -113.98 2.82
C VAL A 36 -34.04 -113.67 4.07
N LEU A 37 -34.40 -114.70 4.84
CA LEU A 37 -35.14 -114.52 6.10
C LEU A 37 -34.31 -113.81 7.16
N ALA A 38 -33.02 -114.14 7.31
CA ALA A 38 -32.11 -113.48 8.24
C ALA A 38 -31.87 -112.00 7.88
N ALA A 39 -31.75 -111.68 6.59
CA ALA A 39 -31.63 -110.30 6.12
C ALA A 39 -32.92 -109.50 6.37
N ALA A 40 -34.09 -110.14 6.29
CA ALA A 40 -35.39 -109.52 6.56
C ALA A 40 -35.69 -109.36 8.06
N VAL A 41 -34.84 -109.85 8.96
CA VAL A 41 -34.95 -109.58 10.40
C VAL A 41 -34.53 -108.13 10.65
N ASP A 42 -35.40 -107.37 11.32
CA ASP A 42 -35.10 -106.00 11.74
C ASP A 42 -33.76 -105.96 12.50
N PRO A 43 -32.87 -104.99 12.24
CA PRO A 43 -31.62 -104.85 12.97
C PRO A 43 -31.87 -104.92 14.48
N PRO A 44 -31.00 -105.60 15.26
CA PRO A 44 -31.18 -105.73 16.70
C PRO A 44 -31.30 -104.33 17.32
N ARG A 45 -32.37 -104.13 18.08
CA ARG A 45 -32.59 -102.87 18.79
C ARG A 45 -31.43 -102.65 19.76
N LEU A 46 -30.88 -101.44 19.74
CA LEU A 46 -29.86 -101.01 20.69
C LEU A 46 -30.32 -101.31 22.13
N PRO A 47 -29.42 -101.79 23.01
CA PRO A 47 -29.68 -101.88 24.44
C PRO A 47 -30.17 -100.53 24.99
N LEU A 48 -31.09 -100.56 25.97
CA LEU A 48 -31.74 -99.36 26.51
C LEU A 48 -30.73 -98.30 26.98
N ALA A 49 -29.61 -98.72 27.57
CA ALA A 49 -28.54 -97.84 28.06
C ALA A 49 -27.83 -97.07 26.92
N GLU A 50 -27.53 -97.73 25.79
CA GLU A 50 -26.91 -97.08 24.64
C GLU A 50 -27.89 -96.13 23.93
N ALA A 51 -29.21 -96.43 23.99
CA ALA A 51 -30.24 -95.53 23.51
C ALA A 51 -30.37 -94.26 24.37
N ASP A 52 -30.25 -94.36 25.70
CA ASP A 52 -30.28 -93.23 26.62
C ASP A 52 -29.06 -92.31 26.46
N GLU A 53 -27.88 -92.87 26.24
CA GLU A 53 -26.65 -92.11 25.92
C GLU A 53 -26.75 -91.36 24.59
N LEU A 54 -27.31 -91.98 23.54
CA LEU A 54 -27.57 -91.32 22.27
C LEU A 54 -28.55 -90.14 22.41
N VAL A 55 -29.56 -90.28 23.27
CA VAL A 55 -30.49 -89.18 23.57
C VAL A 55 -29.78 -88.05 24.33
N ALA A 56 -28.89 -88.37 25.27
CA ALA A 56 -28.08 -87.37 25.98
C ALA A 56 -27.13 -86.61 25.03
N LEU A 57 -26.41 -87.33 24.17
CA LEU A 57 -25.51 -86.74 23.16
C LEU A 57 -26.27 -85.87 22.15
N ARG A 58 -27.48 -86.24 21.75
CA ARG A 58 -28.32 -85.39 20.89
C ARG A 58 -28.68 -84.08 21.57
N ARG A 59 -29.13 -84.12 22.83
CA ARG A 59 -29.43 -82.90 23.60
C ARG A 59 -28.20 -82.01 23.78
N GLU A 60 -27.04 -82.62 24.01
CA GLU A 60 -25.78 -81.89 24.12
C GLU A 60 -25.34 -81.29 22.77
N ASN A 61 -25.53 -82.01 21.66
CA ASN A 61 -25.30 -81.47 20.31
C ASN A 61 -26.24 -80.29 20.02
N ASP A 62 -27.53 -80.40 20.35
CA ASP A 62 -28.50 -79.32 20.20
C ASP A 62 -28.09 -78.09 21.04
N ARG A 63 -27.62 -78.31 22.27
CA ARG A 63 -27.12 -77.25 23.14
C ARG A 63 -25.88 -76.57 22.55
N LEU A 64 -24.89 -77.35 22.12
CA LEU A 64 -23.66 -76.81 21.51
C LEU A 64 -23.95 -76.08 20.20
N GLN A 65 -24.92 -76.55 19.41
CA GLN A 65 -25.36 -75.83 18.21
C GLN A 65 -25.99 -74.48 18.55
N ALA A 66 -26.81 -74.41 19.61
CA ALA A 66 -27.38 -73.15 20.07
C ALA A 66 -26.30 -72.18 20.59
N GLU A 67 -25.35 -72.67 21.39
CA GLU A 67 -24.21 -71.87 21.87
C GLU A 67 -23.30 -71.41 20.70
N LEU A 68 -23.09 -72.25 19.69
CA LEU A 68 -22.34 -71.89 18.48
C LEU A 68 -23.06 -70.81 17.67
N SER A 69 -24.39 -70.87 17.56
CA SER A 69 -25.18 -69.84 16.87
C SER A 69 -25.08 -68.50 17.60
N ASP A 70 -25.28 -68.48 18.93
CA ASP A 70 -25.21 -67.26 19.75
C ASP A 70 -23.80 -66.63 19.72
N THR A 71 -22.74 -67.43 19.82
CA THR A 71 -21.36 -66.92 19.73
C THR A 71 -21.03 -66.38 18.33
N LYS A 72 -21.57 -66.99 17.28
CA LYS A 72 -21.45 -66.50 15.90
C LYS A 72 -22.15 -65.15 15.71
N ASP A 73 -23.35 -64.98 16.26
CA ASP A 73 -24.10 -63.72 16.19
C ASP A 73 -23.37 -62.61 16.97
N LYS A 74 -22.85 -62.93 18.15
CA LYS A 74 -22.00 -61.99 18.93
C LYS A 74 -20.73 -61.60 18.18
N LEU A 75 -20.05 -62.55 17.55
CA LEU A 75 -18.86 -62.25 16.75
C LEU A 75 -19.20 -61.35 15.56
N ALA A 76 -20.34 -61.56 14.90
CA ALA A 76 -20.80 -60.71 13.81
C ALA A 76 -21.04 -59.26 14.28
N GLU A 77 -21.66 -59.07 15.45
CA GLU A 77 -21.89 -57.74 16.01
C GLU A 77 -20.58 -57.04 16.42
N GLU A 78 -19.65 -57.76 17.04
CA GLU A 78 -18.31 -57.22 17.35
C GLU A 78 -17.54 -56.82 16.08
N MET A 79 -17.59 -57.63 15.02
CA MET A 79 -16.97 -57.27 13.73
C MET A 79 -17.62 -56.04 13.10
N ASN A 80 -18.94 -55.88 13.24
CA ASN A 80 -19.67 -54.71 12.78
C ASN A 80 -19.28 -53.45 13.57
N LEU A 81 -19.23 -53.54 14.90
CA LEU A 81 -18.79 -52.45 15.77
C LEU A 81 -17.35 -52.04 15.49
N ARG A 82 -16.45 -53.01 15.29
CA ARG A 82 -15.06 -52.74 14.93
C ARG A 82 -14.93 -52.02 13.59
N THR A 83 -15.68 -52.47 12.59
CA THR A 83 -15.72 -51.82 11.27
C THR A 83 -16.20 -50.36 11.37
N LYS A 84 -17.24 -50.11 12.18
CA LYS A 84 -17.72 -48.74 12.45
C LYS A 84 -16.65 -47.91 13.16
N SER A 85 -16.01 -48.47 14.19
CA SER A 85 -14.92 -47.81 14.92
C SER A 85 -13.75 -47.44 13.99
N ASP A 86 -13.34 -48.35 13.11
CA ASP A 86 -12.25 -48.11 12.16
C ASP A 86 -12.61 -46.97 11.19
N TYR A 87 -13.86 -46.93 10.71
CA TYR A 87 -14.35 -45.82 9.89
C TYR A 87 -14.30 -44.48 10.64
N PHE A 88 -14.76 -44.44 11.89
CA PHE A 88 -14.72 -43.21 12.71
C PHE A 88 -13.29 -42.74 12.95
N LEU A 89 -12.34 -43.66 13.22
CA LEU A 89 -10.93 -43.30 13.41
C LEU A 89 -10.32 -42.71 12.13
N VAL A 90 -10.60 -43.29 10.97
CA VAL A 90 -10.12 -42.75 9.68
C VAL A 90 -10.71 -41.37 9.41
N SER A 91 -12.01 -41.18 9.66
CA SER A 91 -12.66 -39.87 9.49
C SER A 91 -12.06 -38.82 10.44
N ALA A 92 -11.92 -39.15 11.73
CA ALA A 92 -11.37 -38.25 12.73
C ALA A 92 -9.90 -37.88 12.43
N ASN A 93 -9.09 -38.83 11.95
CA ASN A 93 -7.71 -38.55 11.55
C ASN A 93 -7.67 -37.60 10.34
N SER A 94 -8.52 -37.84 9.33
CA SER A 94 -8.64 -36.94 8.16
C SER A 94 -9.04 -35.51 8.56
N GLU A 95 -9.99 -35.36 9.49
CA GLU A 95 -10.38 -34.06 10.02
C GLU A 95 -9.25 -33.39 10.81
N CYS A 96 -8.48 -34.16 11.59
CA CYS A 96 -7.31 -33.64 12.30
C CYS A 96 -6.22 -33.15 11.33
N ASP A 97 -5.95 -33.91 10.26
CA ASP A 97 -4.97 -33.52 9.25
C ASP A 97 -5.38 -32.21 8.55
N GLN A 98 -6.65 -32.08 8.18
CA GLN A 98 -7.19 -30.85 7.59
C GLN A 98 -7.09 -29.65 8.55
N ALA A 99 -7.39 -29.86 9.84
CA ALA A 99 -7.25 -28.83 10.86
C ALA A 99 -5.79 -28.41 11.06
N LEU A 100 -4.84 -29.36 11.00
CA LEU A 100 -3.41 -29.07 11.07
C LEU A 100 -2.94 -28.24 9.89
N ASP A 101 -3.37 -28.57 8.67
CA ASP A 101 -3.04 -27.80 7.47
C ASP A 101 -3.55 -26.36 7.57
N LEU A 102 -4.81 -26.17 8.01
CA LEU A 102 -5.38 -24.84 8.20
C LEU A 102 -4.60 -24.02 9.24
N VAL A 103 -4.19 -24.64 10.36
CA VAL A 103 -3.38 -23.96 11.38
C VAL A 103 -2.01 -23.58 10.84
N GLN A 104 -1.39 -24.41 10.00
CA GLN A 104 -0.12 -24.09 9.34
C GLN A 104 -0.27 -22.89 8.40
N ASP A 105 -1.32 -22.87 7.58
CA ASP A 105 -1.63 -21.75 6.69
C ASP A 105 -1.86 -20.45 7.47
N MET A 106 -2.64 -20.51 8.55
CA MET A 106 -2.86 -19.36 9.43
C MET A 106 -1.57 -18.86 10.08
N ARG A 107 -0.64 -19.75 10.46
CA ARG A 107 0.68 -19.35 10.98
C ARG A 107 1.52 -18.62 9.94
N VAL A 108 1.51 -19.09 8.70
CA VAL A 108 2.22 -18.41 7.60
C VAL A 108 1.62 -17.04 7.35
N GLN A 109 0.29 -16.93 7.30
CA GLN A 109 -0.40 -15.65 7.13
C GLN A 109 -0.09 -14.68 8.28
N LEU A 110 -0.10 -15.15 9.53
CA LEU A 110 0.24 -14.33 10.69
C LEU A 110 1.70 -13.82 10.62
N SER A 111 2.63 -14.68 10.22
CA SER A 111 4.04 -14.29 10.03
C SER A 111 4.18 -13.21 8.96
N ASN A 112 3.50 -13.36 7.82
CA ASN A 112 3.52 -12.40 6.74
C ASN A 112 2.91 -11.05 7.15
N ALA A 113 1.75 -11.08 7.82
CA ALA A 113 1.10 -9.88 8.33
C ALA A 113 1.97 -9.17 9.39
N SER A 114 2.62 -9.93 10.28
CA SER A 114 3.56 -9.37 11.25
C SER A 114 4.76 -8.69 10.58
N ALA A 115 5.31 -9.28 9.53
CA ALA A 115 6.41 -8.66 8.77
C ALA A 115 5.97 -7.37 8.08
N GLN A 116 4.78 -7.35 7.47
CA GLN A 116 4.20 -6.16 6.86
C GLN A 116 3.95 -5.04 7.89
N LEU A 117 3.46 -5.38 9.08
CA LEU A 117 3.27 -4.43 10.17
C LEU A 117 4.60 -3.82 10.65
N MET A 118 5.66 -4.62 10.77
CA MET A 118 6.99 -4.11 11.12
C MET A 118 7.51 -3.13 10.07
N GLN A 119 7.33 -3.46 8.78
CA GLN A 119 7.73 -2.58 7.69
C GLN A 119 6.93 -1.26 7.69
N ALA A 120 5.61 -1.33 7.86
CA ALA A 120 4.76 -0.15 7.94
C ALA A 120 5.13 0.74 9.14
N ASN A 121 5.44 0.15 10.29
CA ASN A 121 5.89 0.89 11.46
C ASN A 121 7.24 1.59 11.22
N ALA A 122 8.17 0.97 10.51
CA ALA A 122 9.43 1.62 10.14
C ALA A 122 9.21 2.83 9.21
N VAL A 123 8.30 2.71 8.24
CA VAL A 123 7.93 3.83 7.35
C VAL A 123 7.25 4.95 8.14
N ASN A 124 6.34 4.62 9.06
CA ASN A 124 5.68 5.61 9.91
C ASN A 124 6.69 6.36 10.80
N ALA A 125 7.68 5.67 11.37
CA ALA A 125 8.74 6.31 12.13
C ALA A 125 9.55 7.29 11.26
N HIS A 126 9.91 6.88 10.04
CA HIS A 126 10.61 7.75 9.10
C HIS A 126 9.77 8.98 8.72
N HIS A 127 8.47 8.81 8.46
CA HIS A 127 7.57 9.92 8.18
C HIS A 127 7.46 10.88 9.37
N ALA A 128 7.41 10.36 10.60
CA ALA A 128 7.39 11.20 11.80
C ALA A 128 8.65 12.08 11.91
N ASP A 129 9.83 11.54 11.61
CA ASP A 129 11.09 12.29 11.61
C ASP A 129 11.10 13.40 10.54
N VAL A 130 10.58 13.10 9.35
CA VAL A 130 10.45 14.08 8.26
C VAL A 130 9.48 15.19 8.64
N THR A 131 8.30 14.85 9.18
CA THR A 131 7.32 15.84 9.64
C THR A 131 7.90 16.74 10.72
N GLN A 132 8.57 16.17 11.72
CA GLN A 132 9.20 16.96 12.79
C GLN A 132 10.29 17.89 12.24
N SER A 133 11.04 17.43 11.24
CA SER A 133 12.02 18.27 10.56
C SER A 133 11.32 19.43 9.85
N LEU A 134 10.33 19.14 9.01
CA LEU A 134 9.57 20.15 8.28
C LEU A 134 8.94 21.20 9.20
N GLU A 135 8.37 20.79 10.33
CA GLU A 135 7.82 21.72 11.34
C GLU A 135 8.89 22.69 11.87
N LYS A 136 10.12 22.22 12.10
CA LYS A 136 11.23 23.10 12.51
C LYS A 136 11.58 24.09 11.40
N TRP A 137 11.64 23.64 10.15
CA TRP A 137 11.93 24.51 8.99
C TRP A 137 10.84 25.56 8.79
N THR A 138 9.56 25.19 8.94
CA THR A 138 8.44 26.14 8.82
C THR A 138 8.49 27.19 9.93
N LEU A 139 8.78 26.81 11.18
CA LEU A 139 8.91 27.76 12.29
C LEU A 139 10.02 28.78 12.04
N VAL A 140 11.17 28.35 11.51
CA VAL A 140 12.27 29.25 11.15
C VAL A 140 11.85 30.18 10.01
N ALA A 141 11.24 29.65 8.95
CA ALA A 141 10.78 30.44 7.81
C ALA A 141 9.71 31.48 8.21
N GLU A 142 8.80 31.12 9.12
CA GLU A 142 7.80 32.03 9.69
C GLU A 142 8.46 33.16 10.50
N ALA A 143 9.45 32.82 11.34
CA ALA A 143 10.20 33.81 12.11
C ALA A 143 10.97 34.79 11.20
N ASP A 144 11.60 34.29 10.14
CA ASP A 144 12.31 35.09 9.15
C ASP A 144 11.36 36.00 8.37
N SER A 145 10.21 35.48 7.94
CA SER A 145 9.16 36.25 7.28
C SER A 145 8.64 37.37 8.19
N ALA A 146 8.35 37.05 9.46
CA ALA A 146 7.92 38.05 10.44
C ALA A 146 9.00 39.11 10.73
N ALA A 147 10.28 38.74 10.69
CA ALA A 147 11.39 39.69 10.80
C ALA A 147 11.50 40.58 9.55
N ALA A 148 11.33 40.02 8.35
CA ALA A 148 11.35 40.77 7.10
C ALA A 148 10.21 41.79 7.02
N VAL A 149 8.99 41.39 7.40
CA VAL A 149 7.82 42.29 7.47
C VAL A 149 8.10 43.45 8.42
N ARG A 150 8.59 43.17 9.63
CA ARG A 150 8.95 44.22 10.61
C ARG A 150 9.99 45.21 10.06
N ARG A 151 11.04 44.70 9.40
CA ARG A 151 12.05 45.56 8.77
C ARG A 151 11.46 46.42 7.66
N ASN A 152 10.56 45.86 6.84
CA ASN A 152 9.91 46.61 5.76
C ASN A 152 9.05 47.74 6.32
N THR A 153 8.26 47.48 7.36
CA THR A 153 7.46 48.51 8.05
C THR A 153 8.34 49.65 8.58
N GLN A 154 9.45 49.32 9.25
CA GLN A 154 10.40 50.32 9.75
C GLN A 154 11.03 51.15 8.61
N LEU A 155 11.40 50.50 7.51
CA LEU A 155 11.95 51.21 6.34
C LEU A 155 10.90 52.14 5.71
N HIS A 156 9.66 51.68 5.58
CA HIS A 156 8.55 52.48 5.08
C HIS A 156 8.32 53.73 5.94
N GLU A 157 8.28 53.57 7.27
CA GLU A 157 8.14 54.68 8.22
C GLU A 157 9.30 55.69 8.10
N ARG A 158 10.55 55.21 8.01
CA ARG A 158 11.73 56.06 7.84
C ARG A 158 11.70 56.83 6.52
N ILE A 159 11.32 56.16 5.44
CA ILE A 159 11.20 56.80 4.12
C ILE A 159 10.09 57.85 4.16
N SER A 160 8.92 57.52 4.71
CA SER A 160 7.81 58.45 4.85
C SER A 160 8.21 59.69 5.66
N ALA A 161 8.88 59.52 6.80
CA ALA A 161 9.37 60.64 7.62
C ALA A 161 10.39 61.52 6.88
N SER A 162 11.31 60.91 6.12
CA SER A 162 12.27 61.67 5.32
C SER A 162 11.60 62.43 4.18
N LEU A 163 10.61 61.85 3.50
CA LEU A 163 9.81 62.51 2.47
C LEU A 163 9.03 63.70 3.02
N VAL A 164 8.40 63.57 4.20
CA VAL A 164 7.75 64.71 4.88
C VAL A 164 8.76 65.81 5.13
N THR A 165 9.94 65.48 5.63
CA THR A 165 11.02 66.46 5.87
C THR A 165 11.43 67.17 4.58
N TYR A 166 11.69 66.44 3.49
CA TYR A 166 12.03 67.04 2.20
C TYR A 166 10.91 67.91 1.64
N ASN A 167 9.66 67.49 1.76
CA ASN A 167 8.51 68.31 1.35
C ASN A 167 8.45 69.63 2.13
N THR A 168 8.69 69.62 3.44
CA THR A 168 8.75 70.88 4.22
C THR A 168 9.90 71.80 3.79
N GLN A 169 11.06 71.23 3.42
CA GLN A 169 12.20 72.01 2.91
C GLN A 169 11.87 72.62 1.54
N LEU A 170 11.25 71.84 0.65
CA LEU A 170 10.78 72.32 -0.66
C LEU A 170 9.76 73.44 -0.52
N GLU A 171 8.78 73.30 0.38
CA GLU A 171 7.77 74.32 0.66
C GLU A 171 8.42 75.63 1.12
N ARG A 172 9.43 75.53 2.01
CA ARG A 172 10.20 76.68 2.50
C ARG A 172 10.98 77.37 1.38
N LEU A 173 11.65 76.61 0.52
CA LEU A 173 12.38 77.16 -0.63
C LEU A 173 11.44 77.85 -1.62
N ARG A 174 10.30 77.23 -1.93
CA ARG A 174 9.26 77.85 -2.79
C ARG A 174 8.78 79.17 -2.22
N LYS A 175 8.52 79.23 -0.91
CA LYS A 175 8.13 80.47 -0.23
C LYS A 175 9.22 81.54 -0.32
N GLN A 176 10.48 81.18 -0.04
CA GLN A 176 11.61 82.11 -0.14
C GLN A 176 11.79 82.67 -1.55
N LEU A 177 11.60 81.84 -2.57
CA LEU A 177 11.68 82.27 -3.96
C LEU A 177 10.55 83.25 -4.29
N ALA A 178 9.30 82.90 -3.93
CA ALA A 178 8.15 83.77 -4.12
C ALA A 178 8.27 85.11 -3.38
N ASP A 179 8.81 85.11 -2.15
CA ASP A 179 9.04 86.34 -1.37
C ASP A 179 10.12 87.23 -2.03
N ARG A 180 11.19 86.64 -2.59
CA ARG A 180 12.21 87.39 -3.35
C ARG A 180 11.69 87.97 -4.65
N ASP A 181 10.83 87.23 -5.36
CA ASP A 181 10.16 87.72 -6.57
C ASP A 181 9.22 88.88 -6.23
N ARG A 182 8.41 88.78 -5.16
CA ARG A 182 7.54 89.86 -4.68
C ARG A 182 8.30 91.11 -4.23
N ALA A 183 9.45 90.93 -3.60
CA ALA A 183 10.31 92.03 -3.19
C ALA A 183 11.01 92.71 -4.39
N ASN A 184 10.74 92.25 -5.63
CA ASN A 184 11.30 92.74 -6.88
C ASN A 184 12.84 92.78 -6.88
N VAL A 185 13.50 92.06 -5.98
CA VAL A 185 14.96 92.15 -5.75
C VAL A 185 15.70 91.61 -6.96
N ILE A 186 15.23 90.50 -7.53
CA ILE A 186 15.85 89.86 -8.69
C ILE A 186 15.65 90.74 -9.94
N PRO A 187 14.41 91.15 -10.32
CA PRO A 187 14.21 92.09 -11.42
C PRO A 187 14.95 93.42 -11.23
N ALA A 188 14.94 94.00 -10.03
CA ALA A 188 15.64 95.26 -9.75
C ALA A 188 17.16 95.12 -9.87
N ARG A 189 17.74 94.00 -9.42
CA ARG A 189 19.17 93.75 -9.57
C ARG A 189 19.56 93.54 -11.03
N ILE A 190 18.74 92.83 -11.81
CA ILE A 190 18.94 92.67 -13.25
C ILE A 190 18.86 94.02 -13.95
N GLN A 191 17.88 94.85 -13.60
CA GLN A 191 17.73 96.18 -14.16
C GLN A 191 18.94 97.07 -13.82
N ALA A 192 19.37 97.12 -12.56
CA ALA A 192 20.52 97.91 -12.14
C ALA A 192 21.81 97.51 -12.86
N LEU A 193 22.07 96.20 -13.01
CA LEU A 193 23.22 95.70 -13.78
C LEU A 193 23.11 96.05 -15.27
N THR A 194 21.89 96.02 -15.82
CA THR A 194 21.64 96.41 -17.21
C THR A 194 21.93 97.89 -17.43
N ASP A 195 21.49 98.74 -16.51
CA ASP A 195 21.71 100.19 -16.56
C ASP A 195 23.20 100.52 -16.43
N GLU A 196 23.91 99.85 -15.52
CA GLU A 196 25.37 99.96 -15.36
C GLU A 196 26.11 99.53 -16.64
N ASN A 197 25.75 98.38 -17.22
CA ASN A 197 26.36 97.89 -18.45
C ASN A 197 26.14 98.87 -19.62
N ASN A 198 24.93 99.42 -19.74
CA ASN A 198 24.62 100.44 -20.73
C ASN A 198 25.44 101.72 -20.51
N SER A 199 25.67 102.11 -19.26
CA SER A 199 26.54 103.25 -18.93
C SER A 199 27.99 102.99 -19.33
N LEU A 200 28.54 101.82 -18.99
CA LEU A 200 29.90 101.41 -19.37
C LEU A 200 30.07 101.33 -20.89
N ARG A 201 29.07 100.79 -21.61
CA ARG A 201 29.08 100.77 -23.08
C ARG A 201 29.14 102.18 -23.68
N ARG A 202 28.38 103.13 -23.11
CA ARG A 202 28.45 104.54 -23.52
C ARG A 202 29.82 105.15 -23.24
N ALA A 203 30.36 104.95 -22.03
CA ALA A 203 31.68 105.43 -21.67
C ALA A 203 32.77 104.86 -22.60
N ASN A 204 32.71 103.56 -22.90
CA ASN A 204 33.63 102.90 -23.82
C ASN A 204 33.49 103.47 -25.26
N SER A 205 32.27 103.69 -25.75
CA SER A 205 32.03 104.35 -27.05
C SER A 205 32.62 105.77 -27.12
N ILE A 206 32.52 106.54 -26.02
CA ILE A 206 33.10 107.89 -25.94
C ILE A 206 34.63 107.81 -25.96
N LEU A 207 35.22 106.94 -25.13
CA LEU A 207 36.66 106.68 -25.11
C LEU A 207 37.18 106.30 -26.48
N ARG A 208 36.54 105.35 -27.16
CA ARG A 208 36.93 104.93 -28.52
C ARG A 208 36.88 106.08 -29.52
N ARG A 209 35.83 106.90 -29.49
CA ARG A 209 35.72 108.09 -30.35
C ARG A 209 36.81 109.12 -30.04
N HIS A 210 37.09 109.36 -28.77
CA HIS A 210 38.13 110.29 -28.35
C HIS A 210 39.51 109.77 -28.76
N SER A 211 39.85 108.52 -28.49
CA SER A 211 41.11 107.89 -28.93
C SER A 211 41.28 107.97 -30.44
N ALA A 212 40.23 107.65 -31.22
CA ALA A 212 40.25 107.78 -32.67
C ALA A 212 40.51 109.22 -33.16
N ALA A 213 39.97 110.24 -32.47
CA ALA A 213 40.23 111.64 -32.79
C ALA A 213 41.70 112.06 -32.59
N TYR A 214 42.44 111.36 -31.72
CA TYR A 214 43.88 111.56 -31.51
C TYR A 214 44.74 110.53 -32.27
N GLY A 215 44.15 109.74 -33.17
CA GLY A 215 44.86 108.73 -33.96
C GLY A 215 45.36 107.53 -33.14
N LEU A 216 44.84 107.34 -31.92
CA LEU A 216 45.21 106.25 -31.01
C LEU A 216 44.21 105.11 -31.13
N ASP A 217 44.70 103.87 -31.24
CA ASP A 217 43.87 102.69 -31.11
C ASP A 217 43.51 102.44 -29.64
N ALA A 218 42.22 102.47 -29.33
CA ALA A 218 41.72 102.31 -27.98
C ALA A 218 42.01 100.91 -27.42
N ASP A 219 42.02 99.87 -28.27
CA ASP A 219 42.30 98.51 -27.81
C ASP A 219 43.79 98.34 -27.45
N ALA A 220 44.69 98.87 -28.28
CA ALA A 220 46.12 98.94 -27.95
C ALA A 220 46.40 99.74 -26.67
N LEU A 221 45.69 100.84 -26.42
CA LEU A 221 45.82 101.62 -25.18
C LEU A 221 45.38 100.84 -23.94
N VAL A 222 44.26 100.13 -24.03
CA VAL A 222 43.77 99.30 -22.92
C VAL A 222 44.77 98.19 -22.61
N LEU A 223 45.28 97.50 -23.63
CA LEU A 223 46.30 96.46 -23.48
C LEU A 223 47.60 97.01 -22.86
N ALA A 224 48.09 98.14 -23.35
CA ALA A 224 49.27 98.81 -22.80
C ALA A 224 49.07 99.24 -21.33
N SER A 225 47.87 99.73 -20.98
CA SER A 225 47.54 100.14 -19.60
C SER A 225 47.43 98.96 -18.63
N ALA A 226 47.05 97.78 -19.13
CA ALA A 226 47.07 96.53 -18.39
C ALA A 226 48.46 95.88 -18.32
N GLY A 227 49.48 96.51 -18.95
CA GLY A 227 50.84 96.01 -19.02
C GLY A 227 51.05 94.85 -20.00
N ILE A 228 50.11 94.62 -20.92
CA ILE A 228 50.15 93.53 -21.89
C ILE A 228 50.68 94.07 -23.21
N SER A 229 51.77 93.51 -23.71
CA SER A 229 52.29 93.84 -25.03
C SER A 229 51.64 92.98 -26.12
N ALA A 230 51.54 93.48 -27.35
CA ALA A 230 50.94 92.74 -28.47
C ALA A 230 51.66 91.41 -28.81
N ALA A 231 52.89 91.23 -28.33
CA ALA A 231 53.68 90.00 -28.47
C ALA A 231 53.31 88.90 -27.46
N GLU A 232 52.65 89.28 -26.36
CA GLU A 232 52.21 88.36 -25.30
C GLU A 232 50.78 87.82 -25.54
N ILE A 233 50.11 88.28 -26.60
CA ILE A 233 48.75 87.87 -26.96
C ILE A 233 48.84 86.74 -27.99
N ASP A 234 48.29 85.58 -27.64
CA ASP A 234 48.10 84.49 -28.59
C ASP A 234 46.85 84.75 -29.43
N TRP A 235 47.06 85.41 -30.56
CA TRP A 235 46.00 85.80 -31.49
C TRP A 235 45.22 84.62 -32.08
N ASN A 236 45.77 83.40 -32.08
CA ASN A 236 45.09 82.22 -32.61
C ASN A 236 43.91 81.75 -31.74
N LEU A 237 43.89 82.11 -30.45
CA LEU A 237 42.82 81.73 -29.52
C LEU A 237 41.56 82.61 -29.62
N LEU A 238 41.66 83.76 -30.29
CA LEU A 238 40.58 84.75 -30.37
C LEU A 238 39.72 84.63 -31.63
N GLY A 239 40.04 83.70 -32.55
CA GLY A 239 39.20 83.34 -33.68
C GLY A 239 39.00 84.44 -34.73
N LEU A 240 39.97 85.36 -34.86
CA LEU A 240 40.04 86.41 -35.88
C LEU A 240 41.01 86.03 -37.00
#